data_AF-A0A1F7L138-F1
#
_entry.id   AF-A0A1F7L138-F1
#
_cell.length_a   1.000
_cell.length_b   1.000
_cell.length_c   1.000
_cell.angle_alpha   90.00
_cell.angle_beta   90.00
_cell.angle_gamma   90.00
#
_symmetry.space_group_name_H-M   'P 1'
#
loop_
_entity.id
_entity.type
_entity.pdbx_description
1 polymer ?
#
loop_
_entity_poly.entity_id
_entity_poly.type
_entity_poly.pdbx_seq_one_letter_code
_entity_poly.pdbx_strand_id
1 'polypeptide(L)'
;MKLYNIIQTEDTIKVSPHDTLSFALNKLSSAHDAAFVFSDKNKYLGVINPYYCVIKTSSPSNAKVEHALYHAPHVKLRHPVSKIAQLMIESKIHYLPVFDDKEEFVGYISARSLLRRLENLDIFTTKIEEVLSRKKIPLITVFEDDPLVYAMQKLKKFRVSKLVVVNKEMRLRGILSYYDLIAYLASPKKREKQDKSGDKVGLQSKSVRHFLKTYVLTLSKDDYLRDALHLILEKKIGSVVIVDGQNRPINIITTKDLLSLFVRESTKERIEVTSKNLSKDSRRKLSGFFEHLKFWVKKKPDVEKTKLLVKEEKDGGLFKVMLSFIPKKGEPKIIQEEGKDLSKVLNKVKKKEER
;
A
#
# COMPACT_ATOMS: atom_id res chain seq x y z
N MET A 1 4.18 -18.84 10.48
CA MET A 1 2.96 -18.62 11.30
C MET A 1 1.74 -19.10 10.51
N LYS A 2 0.84 -19.90 11.10
CA LYS A 2 -0.35 -20.46 10.42
C LYS A 2 -1.50 -19.42 10.39
N LEU A 3 -2.16 -19.26 9.25
CA LEU A 3 -3.18 -18.21 9.02
C LEU A 3 -4.53 -18.44 9.72
N TYR A 4 -4.81 -19.67 10.17
CA TYR A 4 -6.11 -20.06 10.72
C TYR A 4 -6.64 -19.15 11.84
N ASN A 5 -5.75 -18.55 12.66
CA ASN A 5 -6.15 -17.70 13.79
C ASN A 5 -6.30 -16.21 13.43
N ILE A 6 -6.25 -15.84 12.14
CA ILE A 6 -6.37 -14.44 11.66
C ILE A 6 -7.54 -14.29 10.66
N ILE A 7 -8.05 -15.42 10.17
CA ILE A 7 -9.17 -15.45 9.23
C ILE A 7 -10.43 -15.09 9.99
N GLN A 8 -11.18 -14.16 9.41
CA GLN A 8 -12.46 -13.72 9.91
C GLN A 8 -13.54 -14.39 9.05
N THR A 9 -14.52 -15.00 9.71
CA THR A 9 -15.67 -15.66 9.09
C THR A 9 -16.96 -14.88 9.35
N GLU A 10 -16.98 -14.07 10.40
CA GLU A 10 -18.08 -13.23 10.86
C GLU A 10 -17.77 -11.74 10.58
N ASP A 11 -18.77 -10.86 10.68
CA ASP A 11 -18.65 -9.41 10.42
C ASP A 11 -18.21 -9.02 9.00
N THR A 12 -18.35 -9.94 8.03
CA THR A 12 -18.20 -9.59 6.61
C THR A 12 -19.29 -8.62 6.17
N ILE A 13 -18.90 -7.55 5.49
CA ILE A 13 -19.86 -6.70 4.79
C ILE A 13 -20.33 -7.46 3.55
N LYS A 14 -21.45 -8.18 3.66
CA LYS A 14 -22.05 -8.92 2.54
C LYS A 14 -23.06 -8.08 1.77
N VAL A 15 -23.05 -8.22 0.45
CA VAL A 15 -24.00 -7.59 -0.48
C VAL A 15 -24.44 -8.58 -1.57
N SER A 16 -25.65 -8.41 -2.08
CA SER A 16 -26.20 -9.18 -3.20
C SER A 16 -25.74 -8.61 -4.54
N PRO A 17 -25.57 -9.42 -5.61
CA PRO A 17 -25.34 -8.93 -6.97
C PRO A 17 -26.45 -7.97 -7.46
N HIS A 18 -27.66 -8.13 -6.93
CA HIS A 18 -28.83 -7.33 -7.30
C HIS A 18 -28.96 -6.03 -6.51
N ASP A 19 -28.14 -5.82 -5.47
CA ASP A 19 -28.07 -4.56 -4.76
C ASP A 19 -27.57 -3.43 -5.68
N THR A 20 -27.90 -2.20 -5.33
CA THR A 20 -27.31 -1.02 -5.97
C THR A 20 -25.93 -0.72 -5.41
N LEU A 21 -25.06 -0.11 -6.23
CA LEU A 21 -23.74 0.33 -5.80
C LEU A 21 -23.82 1.31 -4.62
N SER A 22 -24.79 2.23 -4.59
CA SER A 22 -25.01 3.14 -3.45
C SER A 22 -25.27 2.39 -2.14
N PHE A 23 -26.12 1.38 -2.17
CA PHE A 23 -26.38 0.51 -1.01
C PHE A 23 -25.10 -0.17 -0.52
N ALA A 24 -24.31 -0.75 -1.44
CA ALA A 24 -23.05 -1.39 -1.09
C ALA A 24 -22.03 -0.40 -0.51
N LEU A 25 -21.88 0.78 -1.11
CA LEU A 25 -20.93 1.81 -0.67
C LEU A 25 -21.29 2.39 0.71
N ASN A 26 -22.58 2.52 1.04
CA ASN A 26 -23.03 3.02 2.34
C ASN A 26 -22.66 2.11 3.51
N LYS A 27 -22.38 0.83 3.25
CA LYS A 27 -21.87 -0.09 4.28
C LYS A 27 -20.37 0.07 4.55
N LEU A 28 -19.64 0.79 3.70
CA LEU A 28 -18.18 0.92 3.76
C LEU A 28 -17.75 2.20 4.45
N SER A 29 -16.64 2.16 5.19
CA SER A 29 -16.11 3.26 6.01
C SER A 29 -14.80 3.86 5.47
N SER A 30 -14.21 3.23 4.45
CA SER A 30 -12.95 3.65 3.85
C SER A 30 -12.86 3.34 2.37
N ALA A 31 -12.07 4.12 1.63
CA ALA A 31 -11.78 3.86 0.20
C ALA A 31 -11.03 2.54 -0.05
N HIS A 32 -10.44 1.96 1.00
CA HIS A 32 -9.74 0.67 0.96
C HIS A 32 -10.57 -0.50 1.52
N ASP A 33 -11.80 -0.24 2.01
CA ASP A 33 -12.70 -1.29 2.48
C ASP A 33 -13.26 -2.12 1.30
N ALA A 34 -13.79 -3.30 1.59
CA ALA A 34 -14.45 -4.12 0.58
C ALA A 34 -15.74 -4.73 1.13
N ALA A 35 -16.79 -4.70 0.32
CA ALA A 35 -17.99 -5.51 0.52
C ALA A 35 -17.86 -6.78 -0.32
N PHE A 36 -18.10 -7.94 0.28
CA PHE A 36 -18.02 -9.24 -0.38
C PHE A 36 -19.37 -9.56 -1.02
N VAL A 37 -19.33 -9.93 -2.31
CA VAL A 37 -20.52 -10.22 -3.09
C VAL A 37 -20.73 -11.72 -3.18
N PHE A 38 -21.92 -12.19 -2.82
CA PHE A 38 -22.32 -13.59 -2.91
C PHE A 38 -23.59 -13.72 -3.75
N SER A 39 -23.68 -14.76 -4.57
CA SER A 39 -24.93 -15.11 -5.26
C SER A 39 -25.98 -15.64 -4.29
N ASP A 40 -27.22 -15.80 -4.77
CA ASP A 40 -28.31 -16.41 -4.00
C ASP A 40 -28.01 -17.85 -3.56
N LYS A 41 -27.11 -18.53 -4.25
CA LYS A 41 -26.59 -19.86 -3.90
C LYS A 41 -25.37 -19.80 -2.96
N ASN A 42 -25.14 -18.66 -2.31
CA ASN A 42 -24.01 -18.39 -1.41
C ASN A 42 -22.62 -18.57 -2.06
N LYS A 43 -22.51 -18.44 -3.39
CA LYS A 43 -21.23 -18.51 -4.10
C LYS A 43 -20.57 -17.14 -4.12
N TYR A 44 -19.31 -17.04 -3.70
CA TYR A 44 -18.53 -15.81 -3.80
C TYR A 44 -18.35 -15.39 -5.27
N LEU A 45 -18.63 -14.12 -5.58
CA LEU A 45 -18.56 -13.55 -6.93
C LEU A 45 -17.43 -12.54 -7.09
N GLY A 46 -17.07 -11.83 -6.02
CA GLY A 46 -16.08 -10.75 -6.06
C GLY A 46 -16.27 -9.78 -4.91
N VAL A 47 -15.69 -8.59 -5.05
CA VAL A 47 -15.87 -7.50 -4.08
C VAL A 47 -16.29 -6.19 -4.72
N ILE A 48 -17.00 -5.37 -3.95
CA ILE A 48 -17.18 -3.94 -4.21
C ILE A 48 -16.20 -3.16 -3.36
N ASN A 49 -15.44 -2.26 -4.00
CA ASN A 49 -14.48 -1.39 -3.32
C ASN A 49 -14.63 0.04 -3.86
N PRO A 50 -14.69 1.08 -2.99
CA PRO A 50 -15.00 2.43 -3.46
C PRO A 50 -13.96 3.01 -4.41
N TYR A 51 -12.70 2.63 -4.27
CA TYR A 51 -11.66 3.06 -5.19
C TYR A 51 -11.88 2.52 -6.61
N TYR A 52 -12.24 1.24 -6.76
CA TYR A 52 -12.47 0.67 -8.09
C TYR A 52 -13.79 1.13 -8.71
N CYS A 53 -14.85 1.25 -7.92
CA CYS A 53 -16.18 1.57 -8.44
C CYS A 53 -16.39 3.09 -8.64
N VAL A 54 -15.85 3.95 -7.77
CA VAL A 54 -16.13 5.40 -7.85
C VAL A 54 -14.92 6.17 -8.37
N ILE A 55 -13.76 5.98 -7.75
CA ILE A 55 -12.58 6.81 -8.01
C ILE A 55 -11.95 6.47 -9.35
N LYS A 56 -11.85 5.19 -9.68
CA LYS A 56 -11.19 4.71 -10.90
C LYS A 56 -12.10 4.74 -12.12
N THR A 57 -13.36 4.34 -11.95
CA THR A 57 -14.29 4.12 -13.08
C THR A 57 -15.49 5.05 -13.09
N SER A 58 -15.77 5.76 -11.99
CA SER A 58 -16.92 6.66 -11.87
C SER A 58 -18.26 5.97 -12.17
N SER A 59 -18.42 4.73 -11.71
CA SER A 59 -19.65 3.97 -11.87
C SER A 59 -20.84 4.71 -11.26
N PRO A 60 -22.00 4.72 -11.95
CA PRO A 60 -23.23 5.32 -11.42
C PRO A 60 -23.66 4.69 -10.10
N SER A 61 -24.19 5.50 -9.18
CA SER A 61 -24.67 5.05 -7.87
C SER A 61 -25.83 4.04 -7.94
N ASN A 62 -26.66 4.11 -8.99
CA ASN A 62 -27.76 3.19 -9.23
C ASN A 62 -27.36 1.91 -10.00
N ALA A 63 -26.10 1.78 -10.42
CA ALA A 63 -25.62 0.58 -11.09
C ALA A 63 -25.76 -0.64 -10.17
N LYS A 64 -26.09 -1.80 -10.75
CA LYS A 64 -26.12 -3.07 -10.02
C LYS A 64 -24.70 -3.48 -9.60
N VAL A 65 -24.59 -4.08 -8.41
CA VAL A 65 -23.34 -4.54 -7.83
C VAL A 65 -22.60 -5.50 -8.77
N GLU A 66 -23.32 -6.40 -9.44
CA GLU A 66 -22.72 -7.35 -10.39
C GLU A 66 -21.94 -6.70 -11.55
N HIS A 67 -22.32 -5.47 -11.96
CA HIS A 67 -21.63 -4.72 -13.02
C HIS A 67 -20.44 -3.90 -12.52
N ALA A 68 -20.25 -3.81 -11.21
CA ALA A 68 -19.18 -3.06 -10.57
C ALA A 68 -18.18 -3.96 -9.83
N LEU A 69 -18.27 -5.28 -10.04
CA LEU A 69 -17.43 -6.28 -9.38
C LEU A 69 -15.94 -6.04 -9.67
N TYR A 70 -15.16 -6.12 -8.61
CA TYR A 70 -13.71 -6.25 -8.69
C TYR A 70 -13.27 -7.60 -8.15
N HIS A 71 -12.38 -8.28 -8.87
CA HIS A 71 -11.80 -9.54 -8.43
C HIS A 71 -10.54 -9.27 -7.62
N ALA A 72 -10.70 -9.21 -6.29
CA ALA A 72 -9.59 -9.07 -5.36
C ALA A 72 -8.68 -10.30 -5.40
N PRO A 73 -7.36 -10.15 -5.14
CA PRO A 73 -6.45 -11.29 -5.11
C PRO A 73 -6.83 -12.28 -4.00
N HIS A 74 -6.82 -13.57 -4.33
CA HIS A 74 -7.14 -14.64 -3.41
C HIS A 74 -5.98 -14.93 -2.46
N VAL A 75 -6.27 -15.05 -1.17
CA VAL A 75 -5.32 -15.47 -0.15
C VAL A 75 -5.51 -16.96 0.11
N LYS A 76 -4.42 -17.72 0.15
CA LYS A 76 -4.42 -19.13 0.55
C LYS A 76 -3.98 -19.28 2.00
N LEU A 77 -4.44 -20.33 2.68
CA LEU A 77 -4.13 -20.66 4.09
C LEU A 77 -2.64 -20.84 4.39
N ARG A 78 -1.82 -21.03 3.34
CA ARG A 78 -0.37 -21.20 3.44
C ARG A 78 0.41 -19.95 3.03
N HIS A 79 -0.25 -18.86 2.63
CA HIS A 79 0.46 -17.63 2.26
C HIS A 79 1.19 -17.02 3.47
N PRO A 80 2.45 -16.58 3.30
CA PRO A 80 3.13 -15.85 4.37
C PRO A 80 2.48 -14.48 4.56
N VAL A 81 2.52 -13.96 5.80
CA VAL A 81 2.02 -12.63 6.18
C VAL A 81 2.53 -11.54 5.25
N SER A 82 3.81 -11.59 4.87
CA SER A 82 4.41 -10.63 3.94
C SER A 82 3.76 -10.64 2.55
N LYS A 83 3.37 -11.81 2.04
CA LYS A 83 2.66 -11.93 0.77
C LYS A 83 1.26 -11.32 0.88
N ILE A 84 0.56 -11.54 1.99
CA ILE A 84 -0.76 -10.95 2.22
C ILE A 84 -0.67 -9.42 2.28
N ALA A 85 0.28 -8.90 3.06
CA ALA A 85 0.56 -7.48 3.14
C ALA A 85 0.89 -6.90 1.76
N GLN A 86 1.69 -7.60 0.95
CA GLN A 86 1.98 -7.22 -0.44
C GLN A 86 0.70 -7.17 -1.28
N LEU A 87 -0.14 -8.21 -1.25
CA LEU A 87 -1.40 -8.27 -1.99
C LEU A 87 -2.33 -7.11 -1.60
N MET A 88 -2.43 -6.76 -0.31
CA MET A 88 -3.24 -5.63 0.16
C MET A 88 -2.71 -4.29 -0.37
N ILE A 89 -1.39 -4.10 -0.34
CA ILE A 89 -0.74 -2.87 -0.82
C ILE A 89 -0.91 -2.70 -2.34
N GLU A 90 -0.69 -3.77 -3.10
CA GLU A 90 -0.73 -3.75 -4.57
C GLU A 90 -2.16 -3.60 -5.09
N SER A 91 -3.10 -4.37 -4.53
CA SER A 91 -4.52 -4.27 -4.89
C SER A 91 -5.20 -3.02 -4.35
N LYS A 92 -4.60 -2.34 -3.35
CA LYS A 92 -5.21 -1.23 -2.59
C LYS A 92 -6.46 -1.62 -1.80
N ILE A 93 -6.68 -2.92 -1.59
CA ILE A 93 -7.81 -3.47 -0.85
C ILE A 93 -7.31 -4.01 0.48
N HIS A 94 -7.91 -3.54 1.57
CA HIS A 94 -7.53 -3.96 2.91
C HIS A 94 -8.27 -5.21 3.39
N TYR A 95 -9.20 -5.76 2.62
CA TYR A 95 -9.98 -6.96 2.95
C TYR A 95 -9.87 -7.94 1.80
N LEU A 96 -9.10 -9.01 1.98
CA LEU A 96 -8.86 -9.99 0.92
C LEU A 96 -9.62 -11.28 1.20
N PRO A 97 -10.25 -11.89 0.17
CA PRO A 97 -10.92 -13.17 0.31
C PRO A 97 -9.89 -14.28 0.54
N VAL A 98 -10.23 -15.22 1.42
CA VAL A 98 -9.41 -16.39 1.76
C VAL A 98 -10.07 -17.63 1.20
N PHE A 99 -9.28 -18.43 0.50
CA PHE A 99 -9.70 -19.68 -0.12
C PHE A 99 -8.86 -20.84 0.39
N ASP A 100 -9.47 -22.01 0.47
CA ASP A 100 -8.78 -23.25 0.79
C ASP A 100 -8.06 -23.86 -0.43
N ASP A 101 -7.54 -25.07 -0.27
CA ASP A 101 -6.84 -25.82 -1.31
C ASP A 101 -7.82 -26.37 -2.38
N LYS A 102 -9.15 -26.35 -2.13
CA LYS A 102 -10.22 -26.75 -3.07
C LYS A 102 -10.84 -25.57 -3.84
N GLU A 103 -10.28 -24.36 -3.70
CA GLU A 103 -10.84 -23.11 -4.25
C GLU A 103 -12.20 -22.72 -3.68
N GLU A 104 -12.53 -23.20 -2.47
CA GLU A 104 -13.74 -22.78 -1.76
C GLU A 104 -13.46 -21.54 -0.90
N PHE A 105 -14.40 -20.60 -0.87
CA PHE A 105 -14.30 -19.42 -0.02
C PHE A 105 -14.44 -19.82 1.45
N VAL A 106 -13.41 -19.53 2.24
CA VAL A 106 -13.36 -19.86 3.67
C VAL A 106 -13.77 -18.65 4.52
N GLY A 107 -13.39 -17.45 4.09
CA GLY A 107 -13.56 -16.23 4.86
C GLY A 107 -12.75 -15.09 4.27
N TYR A 108 -12.34 -14.14 5.11
CA TYR A 108 -11.52 -13.01 4.69
C TYR A 108 -10.42 -12.69 5.70
N ILE A 109 -9.45 -11.92 5.26
CA ILE A 109 -8.44 -11.32 6.13
C ILE A 109 -8.41 -9.82 5.92
N SER A 110 -8.44 -9.07 7.02
CA SER A 110 -8.35 -7.61 6.99
C SER A 110 -6.93 -7.13 7.33
N ALA A 111 -6.57 -5.94 6.83
CA ALA A 111 -5.32 -5.29 7.21
C ALA A 111 -5.26 -5.07 8.73
N ARG A 112 -6.41 -4.83 9.37
CA ARG A 112 -6.50 -4.67 10.82
C ARG A 112 -6.25 -5.96 11.57
N SER A 113 -6.89 -7.07 11.18
CA SER A 113 -6.65 -8.36 11.84
C SER A 113 -5.20 -8.81 11.66
N LEU A 114 -4.62 -8.57 10.47
CA LEU A 114 -3.21 -8.80 10.20
C LEU A 114 -2.30 -7.97 11.10
N LEU A 115 -2.53 -6.65 11.19
CA LEU A 115 -1.71 -5.74 11.99
C LEU A 115 -1.83 -6.00 13.50
N ARG A 116 -3.04 -6.29 14.00
CA ARG A 116 -3.27 -6.63 15.41
C ARG A 116 -2.47 -7.86 15.82
N ARG A 117 -2.36 -8.86 14.93
CA ARG A 117 -1.56 -10.06 15.22
C ARG A 117 -0.06 -9.80 15.27
N LEU A 118 0.40 -8.71 14.66
CA LEU A 118 1.81 -8.37 14.55
C LEU A 118 2.23 -7.31 15.57
N GLU A 119 1.32 -6.83 16.41
CA GLU A 119 1.54 -5.67 17.28
C GLU A 119 2.68 -5.84 18.28
N ASN A 120 2.98 -7.07 18.67
CA ASN A 120 4.04 -7.42 19.63
C ASN A 120 5.42 -7.64 18.99
N LEU A 121 5.59 -7.41 17.69
CA LEU A 121 6.89 -7.52 17.05
C LEU A 121 7.79 -6.33 17.39
N ASP A 122 9.07 -6.58 17.62
CA ASP A 122 10.08 -5.58 17.99
C ASP A 122 10.16 -4.39 17.03
N ILE A 123 9.77 -4.59 15.76
CA ILE A 123 9.71 -3.50 14.79
C ILE A 123 8.83 -2.32 15.26
N PHE A 124 7.83 -2.58 16.10
CA PHE A 124 6.95 -1.56 16.65
C PHE A 124 7.55 -0.76 17.83
N THR A 125 8.69 -1.20 18.37
CA THR A 125 9.47 -0.41 19.36
C THR A 125 10.41 0.59 18.69
N THR A 126 10.40 0.69 17.36
CA THR A 126 11.17 1.68 16.60
C THR A 126 10.55 3.07 16.75
N LYS A 127 11.37 4.11 16.91
CA LYS A 127 10.92 5.51 16.88
C LYS A 127 10.35 5.88 15.51
N ILE A 128 9.36 6.78 15.50
CA ILE A 128 8.75 7.28 14.28
C ILE A 128 9.79 7.96 13.38
N GLU A 129 10.69 8.78 13.93
CA GLU A 129 11.76 9.45 13.18
C GLU A 129 12.56 8.49 12.28
N GLU A 130 12.90 7.30 12.77
CA GLU A 130 13.64 6.29 12.00
C GLU A 130 12.82 5.77 10.82
N VAL A 131 11.51 5.57 11.01
CA VAL A 131 10.61 5.14 9.93
C VAL A 131 10.48 6.24 8.88
N LEU A 132 10.35 7.50 9.32
CA LEU A 132 10.25 8.66 8.44
C LEU A 132 11.52 8.85 7.60
N SER A 133 12.70 8.63 8.16
CA SER A 133 13.98 8.72 7.43
C SER A 133 14.06 7.77 6.22
N ARG A 134 13.32 6.66 6.25
CA ARG A 134 13.27 5.62 5.20
C ARG A 134 12.08 5.77 4.27
N LYS A 135 11.23 6.78 4.48
CA LYS A 135 10.02 7.02 3.71
C LYS A 135 10.36 7.84 2.46
N LYS A 136 10.16 7.24 1.29
CA LYS A 136 10.48 7.87 -0.02
C LYS A 136 9.41 8.87 -0.50
N ILE A 137 8.19 8.78 0.03
CA ILE A 137 7.07 9.63 -0.38
C ILE A 137 7.00 10.80 0.61
N PRO A 138 7.19 12.04 0.15
CA PRO A 138 7.05 13.20 1.01
C PRO A 138 5.60 13.40 1.44
N LEU A 139 5.40 14.16 2.52
CA LEU A 139 4.07 14.59 2.92
C LEU A 139 3.43 15.41 1.79
N ILE A 140 2.22 15.04 1.39
CA ILE A 140 1.46 15.80 0.38
C ILE A 140 0.40 16.63 1.11
N THR A 141 0.51 17.95 0.97
CA THR A 141 -0.37 18.92 1.63
C THR A 141 -1.18 19.75 0.63
N VAL A 142 -2.29 20.31 1.11
CA VAL A 142 -3.09 21.36 0.45
C VAL A 142 -3.49 22.40 1.48
N PHE A 143 -3.78 23.62 1.05
CA PHE A 143 -4.39 24.63 1.90
C PHE A 143 -5.90 24.39 2.04
N GLU A 144 -6.48 24.80 3.16
CA GLU A 144 -7.93 24.68 3.38
C GLU A 144 -8.76 25.49 2.36
N ASP A 145 -8.20 26.60 1.86
CA ASP A 145 -8.84 27.45 0.86
C ASP A 145 -8.55 27.02 -0.60
N ASP A 146 -7.72 25.99 -0.82
CA ASP A 146 -7.44 25.49 -2.17
C ASP A 146 -8.74 24.99 -2.85
N PRO A 147 -8.86 25.15 -4.19
CA PRO A 147 -9.95 24.53 -4.94
C PRO A 147 -9.93 23.00 -4.80
N LEU A 148 -11.10 22.39 -4.61
CA LEU A 148 -11.21 20.93 -4.45
C LEU A 148 -10.62 20.16 -5.65
N VAL A 149 -10.77 20.68 -6.87
CA VAL A 149 -10.20 20.08 -8.08
C VAL A 149 -8.69 19.95 -7.99
N TYR A 150 -8.01 20.96 -7.43
CA TYR A 150 -6.57 20.92 -7.22
C TYR A 150 -6.17 19.81 -6.22
N ALA A 151 -6.93 19.67 -5.13
CA ALA A 151 -6.73 18.58 -4.17
C ALA A 151 -6.96 17.20 -4.81
N MET A 152 -7.99 17.03 -5.63
CA MET A 152 -8.24 15.78 -6.38
C MET A 152 -7.10 15.45 -7.35
N GLN A 153 -6.58 16.46 -8.06
CA GLN A 153 -5.41 16.29 -8.94
C GLN A 153 -4.18 15.83 -8.15
N LYS A 154 -3.92 16.40 -6.96
CA LYS A 154 -2.84 15.97 -6.07
C LYS A 154 -3.00 14.51 -5.63
N LEU A 155 -4.19 14.12 -5.15
CA LEU A 155 -4.48 12.73 -4.76
C LEU A 155 -4.15 11.75 -5.91
N LYS A 156 -4.56 12.07 -7.14
CA LYS A 156 -4.31 11.25 -8.34
C LYS A 156 -2.83 11.23 -8.73
N LYS A 157 -2.19 12.40 -8.83
CA LYS A 157 -0.79 12.57 -9.23
C LYS A 157 0.16 11.82 -8.31
N PHE A 158 -0.01 11.98 -7.00
CA PHE A 158 0.85 11.36 -6.00
C PHE A 158 0.41 9.94 -5.60
N ARG A 159 -0.70 9.45 -6.15
CA ARG A 159 -1.27 8.11 -5.89
C ARG A 159 -1.46 7.84 -4.39
N VAL A 160 -1.87 8.87 -3.66
CA VAL A 160 -2.18 8.82 -2.22
C VAL A 160 -3.69 8.85 -2.02
N SER A 161 -4.17 8.26 -0.92
CA SER A 161 -5.61 8.26 -0.60
C SER A 161 -6.06 9.39 0.32
N LYS A 162 -5.11 10.16 0.85
CA LYS A 162 -5.33 11.24 1.80
C LYS A 162 -4.35 12.39 1.54
N LEU A 163 -4.80 13.61 1.77
CA LEU A 163 -3.99 14.82 1.84
C LEU A 163 -4.10 15.40 3.23
N VAL A 164 -2.97 15.90 3.74
CA VAL A 164 -2.98 16.70 4.97
C VAL A 164 -3.35 18.13 4.59
N VAL A 165 -4.31 18.70 5.30
CA VAL A 165 -4.80 20.06 5.04
C VAL A 165 -4.18 21.01 6.06
N VAL A 166 -3.64 22.12 5.59
CA VAL A 166 -3.02 23.16 6.41
C VAL A 166 -3.70 24.52 6.22
N ASN A 167 -3.56 25.40 7.21
CA ASN A 167 -3.92 26.82 7.06
C ASN A 167 -2.77 27.64 6.47
N LYS A 168 -2.96 28.95 6.34
CA LYS A 168 -1.97 29.89 5.80
C LYS A 168 -0.69 29.97 6.66
N GLU A 169 -0.78 29.71 7.96
CA GLU A 169 0.36 29.64 8.89
C GLU A 169 1.05 28.26 8.89
N MET A 170 0.73 27.39 7.93
CA MET A 170 1.27 26.03 7.79
C MET A 170 0.93 25.08 8.95
N ARG A 171 -0.08 25.40 9.75
CA ARG A 171 -0.56 24.56 10.85
C ARG A 171 -1.59 23.55 10.36
N LEU A 172 -1.60 22.38 10.97
CA LEU A 172 -2.53 21.31 10.66
C LEU A 172 -3.98 21.77 10.89
N ARG A 173 -4.81 21.64 9.86
CA ARG A 173 -6.27 21.92 9.90
C ARG A 173 -7.13 20.68 9.80
N GLY A 174 -6.66 19.67 9.08
CA GLY A 174 -7.46 18.48 8.85
C GLY A 174 -6.83 17.48 7.92
N ILE A 175 -7.63 16.50 7.53
CA ILE A 175 -7.32 15.54 6.47
C ILE A 175 -8.46 15.56 5.46
N LEU A 176 -8.10 15.53 4.18
CA LEU A 176 -9.02 15.26 3.08
C LEU A 176 -8.70 13.88 2.50
N SER A 177 -9.64 12.94 2.56
CA SER A 177 -9.47 11.63 1.95
C SER A 177 -10.35 11.45 0.72
N TYR A 178 -9.94 10.53 -0.15
CA TYR A 178 -10.81 10.08 -1.24
C TYR A 178 -12.16 9.57 -0.74
N TYR A 179 -12.21 8.99 0.47
CA TYR A 179 -13.45 8.46 1.02
C TYR A 179 -14.47 9.58 1.27
N ASP A 180 -14.01 10.72 1.77
CA ASP A 180 -14.86 11.90 2.03
C ASP A 180 -15.44 12.48 0.73
N LEU A 181 -14.84 12.16 -0.42
CA LEU A 181 -15.29 12.57 -1.74
C LEU A 181 -16.23 11.55 -2.41
N ILE A 182 -16.35 10.32 -1.91
CA ILE A 182 -17.12 9.25 -2.58
C ILE A 182 -18.58 9.66 -2.77
N ALA A 183 -19.26 10.09 -1.70
CA ALA A 183 -20.67 10.44 -1.76
C ALA A 183 -20.93 11.51 -2.82
N TYR A 184 -19.98 12.43 -2.98
CA TYR A 184 -20.04 13.50 -3.94
C TYR A 184 -19.71 13.06 -5.37
N LEU A 185 -18.71 12.20 -5.56
CA LEU A 185 -18.34 11.65 -6.86
C LEU A 185 -19.38 10.64 -7.39
N ALA A 186 -20.07 9.95 -6.50
CA ALA A 186 -21.13 8.99 -6.82
C ALA A 186 -22.50 9.65 -7.00
N SER A 187 -22.64 10.93 -6.63
CA SER A 187 -23.89 11.67 -6.84
C SER A 187 -24.11 11.86 -8.35
N PRO A 188 -25.34 11.61 -8.86
CA PRO A 188 -25.66 11.90 -10.26
C PRO A 188 -25.30 13.34 -10.58
N LYS A 189 -24.63 13.58 -11.71
CA LYS A 189 -24.47 14.95 -12.23
C LYS A 189 -25.88 15.48 -12.49
N LYS A 190 -26.49 16.19 -11.53
CA LYS A 190 -27.68 17.00 -11.80
C LYS A 190 -27.32 17.83 -13.03
N ARG A 191 -28.17 17.82 -14.06
CA ARG A 191 -28.06 18.79 -15.16
C ARG A 191 -27.97 20.15 -14.49
N GLU A 192 -26.77 20.73 -14.51
CA GLU A 192 -26.48 21.99 -13.86
C GLU A 192 -27.46 23.01 -14.46
N LYS A 193 -28.39 23.54 -13.66
CA LYS A 193 -29.17 24.70 -14.08
C LYS A 193 -28.14 25.81 -14.31
N GLN A 194 -28.02 26.26 -15.56
CA GLN A 194 -27.32 27.50 -15.86
C GLN A 194 -28.07 28.61 -15.11
N ASP A 195 -27.43 29.18 -14.08
CA ASP A 195 -27.85 30.49 -13.61
C ASP A 195 -27.57 31.51 -14.72
N LYS A 196 -28.44 32.52 -14.82
CA LYS A 196 -28.44 33.57 -15.85
C LYS A 196 -27.15 34.42 -15.90
N SER A 197 -26.17 34.13 -15.06
CA SER A 197 -24.87 34.81 -14.94
C SER A 197 -23.71 34.07 -15.63
N GLY A 198 -23.94 32.91 -16.25
CA GLY A 198 -22.91 32.20 -17.04
C GLY A 198 -21.82 31.49 -16.22
N ASP A 199 -21.83 31.61 -14.89
CA ASP A 199 -20.86 30.94 -14.03
C ASP A 199 -21.25 29.48 -13.76
N LYS A 200 -20.35 28.56 -14.14
CA LYS A 200 -20.45 27.13 -13.86
C LYS A 200 -20.22 26.86 -12.37
N VAL A 201 -21.25 27.00 -11.53
CA VAL A 201 -21.17 26.63 -10.09
C VAL A 201 -21.21 25.10 -9.93
N GLY A 202 -20.21 24.42 -10.47
CA GLY A 202 -20.02 22.99 -10.36
C GLY A 202 -19.06 22.60 -9.24
N LEU A 203 -18.64 21.32 -9.25
CA LEU A 203 -17.60 20.75 -8.39
C LEU A 203 -16.30 21.58 -8.27
N GLN A 204 -16.08 22.41 -9.29
CA GLN A 204 -14.84 23.11 -9.55
C GLN A 204 -14.62 24.35 -8.67
N SER A 205 -15.67 24.94 -8.11
CA SER A 205 -15.57 26.17 -7.31
C SER A 205 -15.53 25.91 -5.79
N LYS A 206 -15.78 24.68 -5.32
CA LYS A 206 -15.78 24.40 -3.87
C LYS A 206 -14.36 24.31 -3.32
N SER A 207 -14.16 24.89 -2.14
CA SER A 207 -12.89 24.81 -1.40
C SER A 207 -12.76 23.50 -0.61
N VAL A 208 -11.51 23.08 -0.36
CA VAL A 208 -11.14 21.92 0.46
C VAL A 208 -11.78 21.96 1.86
N ARG A 209 -11.91 23.14 2.46
CA ARG A 209 -12.47 23.36 3.81
C ARG A 209 -13.86 22.75 4.01
N HIS A 210 -14.66 22.65 2.95
CA HIS A 210 -16.00 22.06 3.02
C HIS A 210 -16.02 20.53 3.11
N PHE A 211 -14.88 19.86 2.90
CA PHE A 211 -14.78 18.41 2.82
C PHE A 211 -13.75 17.80 3.78
N LEU A 212 -12.94 18.64 4.43
CA LEU A 212 -11.92 18.14 5.36
C LEU A 212 -12.56 17.64 6.65
N LYS A 213 -11.93 16.61 7.24
CA LYS A 213 -12.18 16.21 8.62
C LYS A 213 -11.21 16.95 9.53
N THR A 214 -11.74 17.72 10.47
CA THR A 214 -10.98 18.57 11.40
C THR A 214 -10.37 17.77 12.55
N TYR A 215 -11.05 16.71 13.01
CA TYR A 215 -10.53 15.86 14.07
C TYR A 215 -9.46 14.90 13.51
N VAL A 216 -8.20 15.28 13.69
CA VAL A 216 -7.03 14.52 13.25
C VAL A 216 -6.24 14.05 14.45
N LEU A 217 -6.04 12.73 14.53
CA LEU A 217 -5.15 12.15 15.52
C LEU A 217 -3.71 12.36 15.09
N THR A 218 -2.90 12.86 16.02
CA THR A 218 -1.51 13.27 15.78
C THR A 218 -0.54 12.58 16.72
N LEU A 219 0.70 12.44 16.28
CA LEU A 219 1.86 12.07 17.08
C LEU A 219 3.04 12.99 16.71
N SER A 220 4.10 12.95 17.50
CA SER A 220 5.40 13.55 17.23
C SER A 220 6.36 12.55 16.58
N LYS A 221 7.53 13.01 16.14
CA LYS A 221 8.58 12.14 15.61
C LYS A 221 9.28 11.31 16.70
N ASP A 222 9.17 11.74 17.96
CA ASP A 222 9.82 11.13 19.12
C ASP A 222 9.00 9.97 19.70
N ASP A 223 7.72 9.89 19.35
CA ASP A 223 6.84 8.75 19.66
C ASP A 223 7.27 7.47 18.92
N TYR A 224 6.69 6.35 19.34
CA TYR A 224 7.01 5.04 18.80
C TYR A 224 5.98 4.58 17.76
N LEU A 225 6.43 3.67 16.89
CA LEU A 225 5.56 3.10 15.87
C LEU A 225 4.37 2.32 16.48
N ARG A 226 4.53 1.70 17.66
CA ARG A 226 3.44 1.08 18.43
C ARG A 226 2.30 2.06 18.75
N ASP A 227 2.61 3.33 19.00
CA ASP A 227 1.60 4.33 19.33
C ASP A 227 0.75 4.64 18.09
N ALA A 228 1.40 4.78 16.93
CA ALA A 228 0.72 4.94 15.65
C ALA A 228 -0.14 3.71 15.30
N LEU A 229 0.38 2.50 15.55
CA LEU A 229 -0.37 1.25 15.36
C LEU A 229 -1.61 1.21 16.26
N HIS A 230 -1.45 1.50 17.54
CA HIS A 230 -2.54 1.48 18.53
C HIS A 230 -3.65 2.46 18.14
N LEU A 231 -3.31 3.69 17.77
CA LEU A 231 -4.30 4.66 17.28
C LEU A 231 -5.04 4.16 16.02
N ILE A 232 -4.33 3.55 15.07
CA ILE A 232 -4.92 3.00 13.84
C ILE A 232 -5.91 1.86 14.13
N LEU A 233 -5.55 0.97 15.05
CA LEU A 233 -6.36 -0.19 15.42
C LEU A 233 -7.58 0.23 16.26
N GLU A 234 -7.36 0.94 17.37
CA GLU A 234 -8.40 1.23 18.36
C GLU A 234 -9.36 2.32 17.92
N LYS A 235 -8.86 3.37 17.25
CA LYS A 235 -9.73 4.45 16.74
C LYS A 235 -10.32 4.12 15.38
N LYS A 236 -10.04 2.93 14.83
CA LYS A 236 -10.50 2.46 13.51
C LYS A 236 -10.24 3.50 12.40
N ILE A 237 -9.11 4.21 12.48
CA ILE A 237 -8.64 5.15 11.45
C ILE A 237 -7.66 4.45 10.51
N GLY A 238 -7.32 5.10 9.39
CA GLY A 238 -6.37 4.57 8.41
C GLY A 238 -5.03 5.31 8.37
N SER A 239 -4.82 6.28 9.25
CA SER A 239 -3.60 7.11 9.30
C SER A 239 -3.55 8.04 10.50
N VAL A 240 -2.33 8.36 10.95
CA VAL A 240 -2.00 9.33 11.99
C VAL A 240 -1.06 10.38 11.39
N VAL A 241 -1.29 11.67 11.64
CA VAL A 241 -0.41 12.76 11.15
C VAL A 241 0.71 12.99 12.15
N ILE A 242 1.93 13.15 11.66
CA ILE A 242 3.09 13.47 12.48
C ILE A 242 3.32 14.97 12.44
N VAL A 243 3.35 15.63 13.60
CA VAL A 243 3.49 17.08 13.72
C VAL A 243 4.74 17.46 14.53
N ASP A 244 5.20 18.70 14.36
CA ASP A 244 6.20 19.30 15.22
C ASP A 244 5.58 19.97 16.46
N GLY A 245 6.41 20.55 17.33
CA GLY A 245 5.96 21.27 18.53
C GLY A 245 5.12 22.53 18.26
N GLN A 246 5.01 22.98 17.00
CA GLN A 246 4.19 24.12 16.58
C GLN A 246 2.91 23.69 15.84
N ASN A 247 2.58 22.39 15.92
CA ASN A 247 1.45 21.77 15.21
C ASN A 247 1.54 21.90 13.68
N ARG A 248 2.75 21.95 13.13
CA ARG A 248 2.99 21.88 11.68
C ARG A 248 3.18 20.42 11.28
N PRO A 249 2.51 19.93 10.24
CA PRO A 249 2.62 18.53 9.86
C PRO A 249 3.95 18.25 9.16
N ILE A 250 4.70 17.31 9.72
CA ILE A 250 5.98 16.81 9.21
C ILE A 250 5.74 15.64 8.24
N ASN A 251 4.85 14.72 8.62
CA ASN A 251 4.57 13.51 7.83
C ASN A 251 3.22 12.88 8.16
N ILE A 252 2.94 11.69 7.60
CA ILE A 252 1.77 10.88 7.90
C ILE A 252 2.16 9.40 7.92
N ILE A 253 1.75 8.67 8.96
CA ILE A 253 1.85 7.22 9.02
C ILE A 253 0.48 6.64 8.65
N THR A 254 0.47 5.71 7.70
CA THR A 254 -0.75 5.08 7.19
C THR A 254 -0.72 3.57 7.41
N THR A 255 -1.87 2.90 7.32
CA THR A 255 -1.95 1.43 7.30
C THR A 255 -1.01 0.82 6.26
N LYS A 256 -0.85 1.46 5.09
CA LYS A 256 0.08 1.02 4.04
C LYS A 256 1.53 1.08 4.51
N ASP A 257 1.93 2.10 5.26
CA ASP A 257 3.28 2.20 5.80
C ASP A 257 3.55 1.04 6.76
N LEU A 258 2.62 0.77 7.68
CA LEU A 258 2.72 -0.35 8.63
C LEU A 258 2.80 -1.70 7.92
N LEU A 259 1.92 -1.97 6.95
CA LEU A 259 1.95 -3.19 6.15
C LEU A 259 3.27 -3.34 5.36
N SER A 260 3.85 -2.23 4.91
CA SER A 260 5.07 -2.24 4.09
C SER A 260 6.32 -2.68 4.86
N LEU A 261 6.29 -2.61 6.20
CA LEU A 261 7.37 -3.06 7.06
C LEU A 261 7.61 -4.57 6.89
N PHE A 262 6.53 -5.36 6.85
CA PHE A 262 6.59 -6.82 6.69
C PHE A 262 6.94 -7.28 5.27
N VAL A 263 6.62 -6.46 4.26
CA VAL A 263 7.07 -6.72 2.88
C VAL A 263 8.59 -6.50 2.76
N ARG A 264 9.11 -5.48 3.44
CA ARG A 264 10.55 -5.15 3.39
C ARG A 264 11.39 -6.15 4.17
N GLU A 265 10.93 -6.56 5.35
CA GLU A 265 11.64 -7.50 6.22
C GLU A 265 11.80 -8.87 5.56
N SER A 266 10.71 -9.46 5.06
CA SER A 266 10.78 -10.71 4.29
C SER A 266 11.65 -10.61 3.03
N THR A 267 11.71 -9.45 2.36
CA THR A 267 12.62 -9.29 1.22
C THR A 267 14.09 -9.28 1.67
N LYS A 268 14.39 -8.70 2.84
CA LYS A 268 15.75 -8.76 3.42
C LYS A 268 16.11 -10.20 3.81
N GLU A 269 15.20 -10.93 4.44
CA GLU A 269 15.42 -12.34 4.82
C GLU A 269 15.63 -13.25 3.61
N ARG A 270 14.99 -12.95 2.48
CA ARG A 270 15.14 -13.68 1.23
C ARG A 270 16.42 -13.35 0.47
N ILE A 271 17.18 -12.32 0.86
CA ILE A 271 18.39 -11.90 0.15
C ILE A 271 19.60 -11.96 1.07
N GLU A 272 20.52 -12.86 0.74
CA GLU A 272 21.82 -12.99 1.38
C GLU A 272 22.88 -12.35 0.47
N VAL A 273 23.58 -11.33 0.97
CA VAL A 273 24.70 -10.71 0.25
C VAL A 273 25.99 -11.02 0.99
N THR A 274 26.88 -11.75 0.33
CA THR A 274 28.18 -12.11 0.89
C THR A 274 29.25 -11.47 0.03
N SER A 275 30.14 -10.70 0.67
CA SER A 275 31.21 -10.02 -0.04
C SER A 275 32.58 -10.28 0.56
N LYS A 276 33.61 -10.38 -0.29
CA LYS A 276 35.00 -10.54 0.13
C LYS A 276 35.88 -9.45 -0.50
N ASN A 277 36.70 -8.82 0.34
CA ASN A 277 37.70 -7.79 -0.03
C ASN A 277 37.15 -6.54 -0.75
N LEU A 278 35.87 -6.18 -0.57
CA LEU A 278 35.31 -5.01 -1.26
C LEU A 278 35.85 -3.69 -0.71
N SER A 279 36.37 -2.86 -1.62
CA SER A 279 36.73 -1.47 -1.36
C SER A 279 35.49 -0.60 -1.03
N LYS A 280 35.69 0.60 -0.47
CA LYS A 280 34.58 1.53 -0.15
C LYS A 280 33.77 1.90 -1.40
N ASP A 281 34.43 2.10 -2.53
CA ASP A 281 33.76 2.43 -3.79
C ASP A 281 32.94 1.25 -4.34
N SER A 282 33.52 0.04 -4.30
CA SER A 282 32.82 -1.19 -4.70
C SER A 282 31.58 -1.45 -3.85
N ARG A 283 31.62 -1.19 -2.53
CA ARG A 283 30.45 -1.28 -1.64
C ARG A 283 29.34 -0.31 -2.04
N ARG A 284 29.69 0.93 -2.42
CA ARG A 284 28.72 1.92 -2.89
C ARG A 284 28.05 1.46 -4.19
N LYS A 285 28.83 0.95 -5.15
CA LYS A 285 28.32 0.37 -6.41
C LYS A 285 27.39 -0.82 -6.15
N LEU A 286 27.77 -1.71 -5.25
CA LEU A 286 26.97 -2.88 -4.87
C LEU A 286 25.63 -2.49 -4.20
N SER A 287 25.64 -1.45 -3.36
CA SER A 287 24.42 -0.93 -2.71
C SER A 287 23.37 -0.49 -3.75
N GLY A 288 23.78 0.15 -4.85
CA GLY A 288 22.88 0.52 -5.95
C GLY A 288 22.27 -0.69 -6.66
N PHE A 289 23.02 -1.78 -6.79
CA PHE A 289 22.52 -3.03 -7.37
C PHE A 289 21.57 -3.78 -6.43
N PHE A 290 21.77 -3.68 -5.11
CA PHE A 290 20.90 -4.31 -4.13
C PHE A 290 19.43 -3.87 -4.24
N GLU A 291 19.17 -2.61 -4.61
CA GLU A 291 17.80 -2.14 -4.85
C GLU A 291 17.15 -2.82 -6.08
N HIS A 292 17.93 -3.12 -7.12
CA HIS A 292 17.45 -3.91 -8.27
C HIS A 292 17.16 -5.35 -7.87
N LEU A 293 18.03 -5.96 -7.07
CA LEU A 293 17.86 -7.32 -6.58
C LEU A 293 16.56 -7.47 -5.78
N LYS A 294 16.26 -6.51 -4.89
CA LYS A 294 14.98 -6.45 -4.17
C LYS A 294 13.78 -6.46 -5.09
N PHE A 295 13.86 -5.76 -6.23
CA PHE A 295 12.77 -5.70 -7.19
C PHE A 295 12.53 -7.04 -7.89
N TRP A 296 13.59 -7.74 -8.30
CA TRP A 296 13.46 -9.08 -8.89
C TRP A 296 12.90 -10.10 -7.90
N VAL A 297 13.42 -10.13 -6.67
CA VAL A 297 12.96 -11.08 -5.64
C VAL A 297 11.49 -10.84 -5.27
N LYS A 298 11.02 -9.58 -5.30
CA LYS A 298 9.60 -9.26 -5.13
C LYS A 298 8.69 -9.78 -6.24
N LYS A 299 9.21 -9.88 -7.47
CA LYS A 299 8.45 -10.35 -8.64
C LYS A 299 8.42 -11.88 -8.77
N LYS A 300 9.29 -12.60 -8.07
CA LYS A 300 9.43 -14.06 -8.14
C LYS A 300 8.97 -14.72 -6.84
N PRO A 301 7.68 -15.09 -6.69
CA PRO A 301 7.13 -15.67 -5.44
C PRO A 301 7.56 -17.13 -5.19
N ASP A 302 8.03 -17.80 -6.24
CA ASP A 302 8.56 -19.17 -6.30
C ASP A 302 10.00 -19.28 -5.76
N VAL A 303 10.77 -18.18 -5.81
CA VAL A 303 12.12 -18.11 -5.22
C VAL A 303 12.03 -18.12 -3.70
N GLU A 304 12.68 -19.05 -3.03
CA GLU A 304 12.79 -19.07 -1.57
C GLU A 304 13.88 -18.13 -1.10
N LYS A 305 15.10 -18.26 -1.65
CA LYS A 305 16.27 -17.50 -1.23
C LYS A 305 17.04 -16.99 -2.44
N THR A 306 17.67 -15.84 -2.32
CA THR A 306 18.54 -15.25 -3.32
C THR A 306 19.89 -14.96 -2.70
N LYS A 307 20.95 -15.52 -3.25
CA LYS A 307 22.32 -15.31 -2.78
C LYS A 307 23.08 -14.47 -3.81
N LEU A 308 23.66 -13.36 -3.37
CA LEU A 308 24.57 -12.55 -4.17
C LEU A 308 25.96 -12.61 -3.54
N LEU A 309 26.89 -13.25 -4.24
CA LEU A 309 28.30 -13.34 -3.85
C LEU A 309 29.11 -12.38 -4.72
N VAL A 310 29.87 -11.50 -4.07
CA VAL A 310 30.75 -10.54 -4.76
C VAL A 310 32.15 -10.64 -4.18
N LYS A 311 33.12 -10.98 -5.03
CA LYS A 311 34.53 -11.04 -4.65
C LYS A 311 35.33 -10.03 -5.47
N GLU A 312 36.07 -9.18 -4.78
CA GLU A 312 37.08 -8.30 -5.36
C GLU A 312 38.46 -8.95 -5.19
N GLU A 313 39.18 -9.11 -6.29
CA GLU A 313 40.51 -9.70 -6.35
C GLU A 313 41.48 -8.71 -7.00
N LYS A 314 42.77 -8.87 -6.72
CA LYS A 314 43.85 -8.05 -7.29
C LYS A 314 43.62 -6.55 -7.09
N ASP A 315 43.19 -6.16 -5.90
CA ASP A 315 42.95 -4.77 -5.49
C ASP A 315 42.09 -3.96 -6.49
N GLY A 316 40.96 -4.55 -6.90
CA GLY A 316 40.04 -3.94 -7.86
C GLY A 316 40.30 -4.31 -9.33
N GLY A 317 41.33 -5.10 -9.61
CA GLY A 317 41.65 -5.57 -10.96
C GLY A 317 40.73 -6.66 -11.51
N LEU A 318 39.99 -7.37 -10.64
CA LEU A 318 39.02 -8.39 -11.04
C LEU A 318 37.86 -8.50 -10.05
N PHE A 319 36.65 -8.52 -10.57
CA PHE A 319 35.42 -8.75 -9.83
C PHE A 319 34.78 -10.04 -10.30
N LYS A 320 34.40 -10.90 -9.35
CA LYS A 320 33.59 -12.10 -9.60
C LYS A 320 32.26 -11.93 -8.89
N VAL A 321 31.17 -12.03 -9.66
CA VAL A 321 29.81 -11.93 -9.16
C VAL A 321 29.06 -13.21 -9.47
N MET A 322 28.47 -13.82 -8.44
CA MET A 322 27.55 -14.93 -8.58
C MET A 322 26.21 -14.56 -7.96
N LEU A 323 25.15 -14.66 -8.76
CA LEU A 323 23.78 -14.48 -8.34
C LEU A 323 23.06 -15.83 -8.45
N SER A 324 22.51 -16.31 -7.34
CA SER A 324 21.76 -17.57 -7.29
C SER A 324 20.33 -17.31 -6.82
N PHE A 325 19.35 -17.73 -7.60
CA PHE A 325 17.94 -17.79 -7.20
C PHE A 325 17.61 -19.23 -6.83
N ILE A 326 17.39 -19.48 -5.55
CA ILE A 326 17.08 -20.79 -4.98
C ILE A 326 15.56 -20.89 -4.86
N PRO A 327 14.88 -21.74 -5.65
CA PRO A 327 13.43 -21.91 -5.57
C PRO A 327 13.03 -22.77 -4.37
N LYS A 328 11.74 -22.71 -3.99
CA LYS A 328 11.18 -23.60 -2.95
C LYS A 328 11.20 -25.09 -3.34
N LYS A 329 11.20 -25.37 -4.65
CA LYS A 329 11.27 -26.70 -5.25
C LYS A 329 12.01 -26.61 -6.58
N GLY A 330 12.85 -27.59 -6.89
CA GLY A 330 13.66 -27.64 -8.11
C GLY A 330 15.07 -27.08 -7.93
N GLU A 331 15.79 -26.93 -9.05
CA GLU A 331 17.19 -26.53 -9.05
C GLU A 331 17.38 -25.00 -9.02
N PRO A 332 18.45 -24.49 -8.38
CA PRO A 332 18.76 -23.06 -8.38
C PRO A 332 19.12 -22.52 -9.78
N LYS A 333 18.57 -21.36 -10.14
CA LYS A 333 19.07 -20.59 -11.30
C LYS A 333 20.31 -19.82 -10.87
N ILE A 334 21.45 -20.08 -11.52
CA ILE A 334 22.74 -19.45 -11.19
C ILE A 334 23.22 -18.61 -12.38
N ILE A 335 23.61 -17.37 -12.10
CA ILE A 335 24.22 -16.44 -13.05
C ILE A 335 25.59 -16.06 -12.50
N GLN A 336 26.64 -16.33 -13.27
CA GLN A 336 28.01 -15.97 -12.94
C GLN A 336 28.58 -15.04 -14.00
N GLU A 337 29.25 -13.99 -13.54
CA GLU A 337 29.96 -13.03 -14.37
C GLU A 337 31.24 -12.56 -13.70
N GLU A 338 32.23 -12.23 -14.52
CA GLU A 338 33.48 -11.64 -14.08
C GLU A 338 33.95 -10.51 -14.99
N GLY A 339 34.82 -9.65 -14.46
CA GLY A 339 35.40 -8.55 -15.21
C GLY A 339 36.14 -7.53 -14.35
N LYS A 340 36.80 -6.59 -15.02
CA LYS A 340 37.65 -5.58 -14.36
C LYS A 340 36.88 -4.40 -13.75
N ASP A 341 35.58 -4.28 -14.05
CA ASP A 341 34.73 -3.20 -13.56
C ASP A 341 33.43 -3.77 -12.97
N LEU A 342 33.22 -3.56 -11.68
CA LEU A 342 32.08 -4.10 -10.95
C LEU A 342 30.73 -3.66 -11.54
N SER A 343 30.60 -2.40 -11.94
CA SER A 343 29.34 -1.87 -12.50
C SER A 343 28.99 -2.55 -13.82
N LYS A 344 29.99 -2.77 -14.69
CA LYS A 344 29.81 -3.52 -15.94
C LYS A 344 29.44 -4.98 -15.68
N VAL A 345 30.11 -5.63 -14.73
CA VAL A 345 29.82 -7.02 -14.33
C VAL A 345 28.38 -7.15 -13.81
N LEU A 346 27.96 -6.28 -12.89
CA LEU A 346 26.60 -6.25 -12.36
C LEU A 346 25.54 -5.99 -13.45
N ASN A 347 25.85 -5.13 -14.43
CA ASN A 347 24.98 -4.91 -15.59
C ASN A 347 24.88 -6.14 -16.51
N LYS A 348 25.94 -6.94 -16.67
CA LYS A 348 25.87 -8.20 -17.42
C LYS A 348 24.98 -9.21 -16.70
N VAL A 349 25.12 -9.35 -15.38
CA VAL A 349 24.23 -10.18 -14.55
C VAL A 349 22.78 -9.74 -14.75
N LYS A 350 22.53 -8.42 -14.75
CA LYS A 350 21.21 -7.84 -15.02
C LYS A 350 20.64 -8.27 -16.37
N LYS A 351 21.41 -8.13 -17.44
CA LYS A 351 20.97 -8.52 -18.79
C LYS A 351 20.73 -10.02 -18.92
N LYS A 352 21.53 -10.87 -18.26
CA LYS A 352 21.34 -12.32 -18.26
C LYS A 352 20.11 -12.77 -17.46
N GLU A 353 19.71 -12.01 -16.45
CA GLU A 353 18.50 -12.31 -15.68
C GLU A 353 17.22 -11.85 -16.38
N GLU A 354 17.30 -10.81 -17.21
CA GLU A 354 16.18 -10.27 -18.00
C GLU A 354 15.93 -11.04 -19.32
N ARG A 355 16.84 -11.96 -19.67
CA ARG A 355 16.69 -12.95 -20.75
C ARG A 355 16.15 -14.26 -20.16
#